data_AF-A0A1H7Q388-F1
#
_entry.id   AF-A0A1H7Q388-F1
#
_cell.length_a   1.000
_cell.length_b   1.000
_cell.length_c   1.000
_cell.angle_alpha   90.00
_cell.angle_beta   90.00
_cell.angle_gamma   90.00
#
_symmetry.space_group_name_H-M   'P 1'
#
loop_
_entity.id
_entity.type
_entity.pdbx_description
1 polymer ?
#
loop_
_entity_poly.entity_id
_entity_poly.type
_entity_poly.pdbx_seq_one_letter_code
_entity_poly.pdbx_strand_id
1 'polypeptide(L)'
;MLAACLIASVSAADEPQILDVAVAQSGTGWRVGVTIAHPDTGWDHYADGWEVLDSDGNRLGYRILHHPHVNKQPFTRSLNNLVLSDGAREIFVRAHCSVDGWSDETVRVELPR
;
A
#
# COMPACT_ATOMS: atom_id res chain seq x y z
N MET A 1 25.85 39.36 7.89
CA MET A 1 25.41 38.06 8.42
C MET A 1 24.63 37.37 7.31
N LEU A 2 25.18 36.35 6.66
CA LEU A 2 24.38 35.48 5.80
C LEU A 2 23.69 34.46 6.71
N ALA A 3 22.36 34.52 6.78
CA ALA A 3 21.56 33.45 7.36
C ALA A 3 21.45 32.34 6.31
N ALA A 4 22.06 31.18 6.57
CA ALA A 4 21.86 29.98 5.77
C ALA A 4 20.55 29.32 6.22
N CYS A 5 19.50 29.42 5.40
CA CYS A 5 18.31 28.60 5.55
C CYS A 5 18.65 27.17 5.11
N LEU A 6 18.82 26.28 6.08
CA LEU A 6 18.81 24.84 5.84
C LEU A 6 17.38 24.45 5.47
N ILE A 7 17.12 24.25 4.18
CA ILE A 7 15.92 23.56 3.73
C ILE A 7 16.18 22.09 4.05
N ALA A 8 15.61 21.60 5.15
CA ALA A 8 15.59 20.17 5.42
C ALA A 8 14.70 19.54 4.34
N SER A 9 15.33 18.97 3.32
CA SER A 9 14.65 18.02 2.45
C SER A 9 14.18 16.90 3.36
N VAL A 10 12.87 16.74 3.53
CA VAL A 10 12.33 15.46 3.98
C VAL A 10 12.82 14.47 2.94
N SER A 11 13.84 13.69 3.28
CA SER A 11 14.04 12.43 2.58
C SER A 11 12.73 11.71 2.81
N ALA A 12 11.96 11.47 1.74
CA ALA A 12 11.06 10.34 1.80
C ALA A 12 11.96 9.21 2.28
N ALA A 13 11.69 8.69 3.47
CA ALA A 13 12.23 7.40 3.85
C ALA A 13 11.85 6.45 2.72
N ASP A 14 12.55 5.34 2.61
CA ASP A 14 12.41 4.38 1.53
C ASP A 14 11.05 3.64 1.56
N GLU A 15 9.95 4.33 1.90
CA GLU A 15 8.60 3.88 2.09
C GLU A 15 8.08 3.07 0.88
N PRO A 16 7.24 2.05 1.13
CA PRO A 16 6.70 1.27 0.05
C PRO A 16 5.78 2.13 -0.80
N GLN A 17 6.06 2.16 -2.10
CA GLN A 17 5.28 2.89 -3.09
C GLN A 17 4.26 1.95 -3.74
N ILE A 18 3.00 2.36 -3.76
CA ILE A 18 1.95 1.68 -4.51
C ILE A 18 1.96 2.23 -5.94
N LEU A 19 2.35 1.40 -6.90
CA LEU A 19 2.47 1.80 -8.30
C LEU A 19 1.18 1.54 -9.10
N ASP A 20 0.40 0.54 -8.70
CA ASP A 20 -0.86 0.18 -9.35
C ASP A 20 -1.78 -0.57 -8.37
N VAL A 21 -3.09 -0.37 -8.54
CA VAL A 21 -4.13 -1.11 -7.84
C VAL A 21 -5.19 -1.57 -8.83
N ALA A 22 -5.29 -2.88 -9.01
CA ALA A 22 -6.32 -3.52 -9.81
C ALA A 22 -7.43 -4.08 -8.92
N VAL A 23 -8.68 -3.72 -9.21
CA VAL A 23 -9.85 -4.18 -8.45
C VAL A 23 -10.84 -4.86 -9.37
N ALA A 24 -11.31 -6.05 -8.98
CA ALA A 24 -12.28 -6.83 -9.74
C ALA A 24 -13.23 -7.59 -8.83
N GLN A 25 -14.48 -7.75 -9.25
CA GLN A 25 -15.42 -8.66 -8.58
C GLN A 25 -14.94 -10.11 -8.73
N SER A 26 -15.05 -10.87 -7.65
CA SER A 26 -14.68 -12.28 -7.60
C SER A 26 -15.66 -13.04 -6.69
N GLY A 27 -16.60 -13.75 -7.32
CA GLY A 27 -17.68 -14.43 -6.60
C GLY A 27 -18.57 -13.44 -5.86
N THR A 28 -18.73 -13.62 -4.55
CA THR A 28 -19.54 -12.74 -3.68
C THR A 28 -18.73 -11.59 -3.07
N GLY A 29 -17.45 -11.44 -3.42
CA GLY A 29 -16.59 -10.39 -2.89
C GLY A 29 -15.71 -9.76 -3.96
N TRP A 30 -14.65 -9.10 -3.52
CA TRP A 30 -13.72 -8.39 -4.37
C TRP A 30 -12.32 -9.00 -4.27
N ARG A 31 -11.61 -8.95 -5.40
CA ARG A 31 -10.17 -9.16 -5.48
C ARG A 31 -9.50 -7.81 -5.69
N VAL A 32 -8.51 -7.52 -4.85
CA VAL A 32 -7.65 -6.34 -4.94
C VAL A 32 -6.23 -6.82 -5.20
N GLY A 33 -5.62 -6.41 -6.30
CA GLY A 33 -4.20 -6.64 -6.62
C GLY A 33 -3.43 -5.33 -6.48
N VAL A 34 -2.38 -5.33 -5.67
CA VAL A 34 -1.57 -4.13 -5.42
C VAL A 34 -0.15 -4.41 -5.90
N THR A 35 0.35 -3.53 -6.76
CA THR A 35 1.74 -3.53 -7.23
C THR A 35 2.54 -2.56 -6.39
N ILE A 36 3.59 -3.06 -5.74
CA ILE A 36 4.44 -2.31 -4.81
C ILE A 36 5.88 -2.27 -5.33
N ALA A 37 6.53 -1.13 -5.14
CA ALA A 37 7.98 -1.00 -5.18
C ALA A 37 8.49 -0.55 -3.80
N HIS A 38 9.52 -1.22 -3.31
CA HIS A 38 10.21 -0.87 -2.07
C HIS A 38 11.68 -1.33 -2.18
N PRO A 39 12.66 -0.54 -1.73
CA PRO A 39 14.08 -0.92 -1.78
C PRO A 39 14.41 -1.88 -0.63
N ASP A 40 13.77 -3.06 -0.65
CA ASP A 40 14.01 -4.13 0.31
C ASP A 40 15.52 -4.46 0.39
N THR A 41 16.08 -4.49 1.60
CA THR A 41 17.49 -4.90 1.84
C THR A 41 17.61 -6.31 2.43
N GLY A 42 16.49 -6.96 2.69
CA GLY A 42 16.41 -8.29 3.28
C GLY A 42 15.40 -8.35 4.41
N TRP A 43 15.56 -9.30 5.33
CA TRP A 43 14.65 -9.48 6.46
C TRP A 43 14.65 -8.30 7.45
N ASP A 44 15.69 -7.47 7.41
CA ASP A 44 15.84 -6.33 8.30
C ASP A 44 15.08 -5.09 7.81
N HIS A 45 14.74 -5.01 6.52
CA HIS A 45 14.00 -3.88 5.96
C HIS A 45 13.30 -4.28 4.65
N TYR A 46 11.98 -4.41 4.70
CA TYR A 46 11.17 -4.75 3.53
C TYR A 46 9.71 -4.33 3.67
N ALA A 47 8.99 -4.26 2.54
CA ALA A 47 7.54 -4.10 2.55
C ALA A 47 6.87 -5.40 3.07
N ASP A 48 6.27 -5.34 4.26
CA ASP A 48 5.71 -6.50 4.98
C ASP A 48 4.17 -6.57 4.90
N GLY A 49 3.51 -5.56 4.34
CA GLY A 49 2.09 -5.64 4.05
C GLY A 49 1.46 -4.39 3.46
N TRP A 50 0.15 -4.48 3.27
CA TRP A 50 -0.71 -3.37 2.87
C TRP A 50 -2.15 -3.64 3.31
N GLU A 51 -2.90 -2.57 3.53
CA GLU A 51 -4.29 -2.62 3.94
C GLU A 51 -5.23 -2.05 2.88
N VAL A 52 -6.50 -2.46 2.96
CA VAL A 52 -7.61 -1.82 2.27
C VAL A 52 -8.50 -1.16 3.32
N LEU A 53 -8.83 0.10 3.09
CA LEU A 53 -9.63 0.94 3.97
C LEU A 53 -10.91 1.41 3.24
N ASP A 54 -11.95 1.70 3.99
CA ASP A 54 -13.12 2.46 3.52
C ASP A 54 -12.87 3.97 3.55
N SER A 55 -13.88 4.76 3.16
CA SER A 55 -13.83 6.23 3.16
C SER A 55 -13.72 6.87 4.54
N ASP A 56 -14.06 6.13 5.59
CA ASP A 56 -13.98 6.57 6.98
C ASP A 56 -12.63 6.17 7.62
N GLY A 57 -11.77 5.48 6.87
CA GLY A 57 -10.48 4.99 7.33
C GLY A 57 -10.55 3.68 8.13
N ASN A 58 -11.67 2.95 8.10
CA ASN A 58 -11.76 1.65 8.73
C ASN A 58 -11.11 0.58 7.86
N ARG A 59 -10.36 -0.33 8.48
CA ARG A 59 -9.73 -1.46 7.79
C ARG A 59 -10.77 -2.50 7.36
N LEU A 60 -10.88 -2.67 6.06
CA LEU A 60 -11.69 -3.71 5.39
C LEU A 60 -10.90 -5.01 5.22
N GLY A 61 -9.58 -4.92 5.06
CA GLY A 61 -8.72 -6.09 4.91
C GLY A 61 -7.24 -5.76 4.99
N TYR A 62 -6.43 -6.78 5.21
CA TYR A 62 -4.97 -6.66 5.26
C TYR A 62 -4.32 -7.81 4.51
N ARG A 63 -3.27 -7.50 3.75
CA ARG A 63 -2.43 -8.47 3.06
C ARG A 63 -1.04 -8.46 3.69
N ILE A 64 -0.71 -9.54 4.39
CA ILE A 64 0.66 -9.81 4.86
C ILE A 64 1.55 -10.22 3.68
N LEU A 65 2.78 -9.74 3.69
CA LEU A 65 3.88 -10.15 2.82
C LEU A 65 4.93 -10.86 3.68
N HIS A 66 5.01 -12.19 3.57
CA HIS A 66 5.77 -13.02 4.51
C HIS A 66 7.29 -13.05 4.27
N HIS A 67 7.79 -12.39 3.23
CA HIS A 67 9.21 -12.41 2.90
C HIS A 67 9.63 -11.14 2.14
N PRO A 68 10.92 -10.77 2.19
CA PRO A 68 11.48 -9.73 1.34
C PRO A 68 11.40 -10.09 -0.15
N HIS A 69 11.39 -9.05 -1.00
CA HIS A 69 11.30 -9.12 -2.45
C HIS A 69 12.46 -8.38 -3.14
N VAL A 70 13.65 -8.36 -2.53
CA VAL A 70 14.89 -7.67 -3.00
C VAL A 70 15.11 -7.76 -4.52
N ASN A 71 15.00 -8.95 -5.11
CA ASN A 71 15.29 -9.20 -6.53
C ASN A 71 14.04 -9.21 -7.42
N LYS A 72 12.89 -8.80 -6.90
CA LYS A 72 11.58 -8.90 -7.57
C LYS A 72 10.81 -7.62 -7.37
N GLN A 73 11.37 -6.51 -7.84
CA GLN A 73 10.74 -5.19 -7.76
C GLN A 73 10.45 -4.67 -9.18
N PRO A 74 9.26 -4.09 -9.42
CA PRO A 74 8.09 -4.14 -8.54
C PRO A 74 7.47 -5.55 -8.48
N PHE A 75 6.66 -5.82 -7.47
CA PHE A 75 5.87 -7.05 -7.37
C PHE A 75 4.40 -6.78 -7.07
N THR A 76 3.55 -7.70 -7.51
CA THR A 76 2.10 -7.64 -7.26
C THR A 76 1.66 -8.76 -6.32
N ARG A 77 0.82 -8.43 -5.33
CA ARG A 77 0.10 -9.44 -4.52
C ARG A 77 -1.37 -9.11 -4.46
N SER A 78 -2.19 -10.14 -4.28
CA SER A 78 -3.65 -10.00 -4.23
C SER A 78 -4.22 -10.35 -2.86
N LEU A 79 -5.23 -9.60 -2.46
CA LEU A 79 -6.20 -9.92 -1.42
C LEU A 79 -7.50 -10.35 -2.11
N ASN A 80 -8.09 -11.46 -1.66
CA ASN A 80 -9.33 -12.01 -2.23
C ASN A 80 -10.44 -11.99 -1.17
N ASN A 81 -11.68 -12.16 -1.61
CA ASN A 81 -12.87 -12.24 -0.75
C ASN A 81 -13.05 -11.00 0.15
N LEU A 82 -12.60 -9.84 -0.32
CA LEU A 82 -12.84 -8.58 0.37
C LEU A 82 -14.34 -8.25 0.28
N VAL A 83 -14.99 -8.11 1.44
CA VAL A 83 -16.40 -7.73 1.52
C VAL A 83 -16.46 -6.21 1.65
N LEU A 84 -17.25 -5.58 0.79
CA LEU A 84 -17.51 -4.15 0.82
C LEU A 84 -18.98 -3.92 1.21
N SER A 85 -19.26 -2.82 1.88
CA SER A 85 -20.64 -2.42 2.17
C SER A 85 -21.41 -2.12 0.89
N ASP A 86 -22.73 -2.34 0.92
CA ASP A 86 -23.60 -1.98 -0.20
C ASP A 86 -23.45 -0.50 -0.54
N GLY A 87 -23.25 -0.22 -1.84
CA GLY A 87 -23.09 1.14 -2.34
C GLY A 87 -21.68 1.73 -2.22
N ALA A 88 -20.69 0.98 -1.72
CA ALA A 88 -19.29 1.40 -1.78
C ALA A 88 -18.91 1.82 -3.21
N ARG A 89 -18.24 2.96 -3.34
CA ARG A 89 -17.81 3.53 -4.64
C ARG A 89 -16.30 3.54 -4.82
N GLU A 90 -15.59 3.43 -3.73
CA GLU A 90 -14.15 3.55 -3.67
C GLU A 90 -13.61 2.77 -2.48
N ILE A 91 -12.33 2.48 -2.57
CA ILE A 91 -11.50 1.95 -1.49
C ILE A 91 -10.20 2.74 -1.45
N PHE A 92 -9.49 2.60 -0.34
CA PHE A 92 -8.19 3.22 -0.15
C PHE A 92 -7.17 2.14 0.18
N VAL A 93 -5.97 2.24 -0.39
CA VAL A 93 -4.89 1.28 -0.15
C VAL A 93 -3.69 2.00 0.44
N ARG A 94 -3.14 1.44 1.51
CA ARG A 94 -1.93 1.96 2.18
C ARG A 94 -0.94 0.83 2.44
N ALA A 95 0.33 1.07 2.16
CA ALA A 95 1.38 0.08 2.33
C ALA A 95 2.12 0.24 3.67
N HIS A 96 2.83 -0.82 4.08
CA HIS A 96 3.56 -0.89 5.34
C HIS A 96 4.96 -1.46 5.11
N CYS A 97 5.93 -0.86 5.79
CA CYS A 97 7.32 -1.28 5.89
C CYS A 97 7.57 -1.85 7.28
N SER A 98 8.37 -2.93 7.34
CA SER A 98 8.73 -3.62 8.58
C SER A 98 9.50 -2.74 9.59
N VAL A 99 10.12 -1.63 9.13
CA VAL A 99 10.94 -0.73 9.96
C VAL A 99 10.27 0.62 10.11
N ASP A 100 9.92 1.26 8.99
CA ASP A 100 9.44 2.64 8.95
C ASP A 100 7.92 2.75 9.21
N GLY A 101 7.21 1.62 9.19
CA GLY A 101 5.78 1.57 9.47
C GLY A 101 4.93 1.89 8.24
N TRP A 102 3.80 2.58 8.45
CA TRP A 102 2.86 2.91 7.37
C TRP A 102 3.41 4.00 6.47
N SER A 103 3.25 3.83 5.15
CA SER A 103 3.50 4.92 4.20
C SER A 103 2.56 6.09 4.48
N ASP A 104 3.03 7.32 4.29
CA ASP A 104 2.21 8.53 4.40
C ASP A 104 1.17 8.61 3.25
N GLU A 105 1.52 8.02 2.10
CA GLU A 105 0.66 7.98 0.93
C GLU A 105 -0.43 6.91 1.03
N THR A 106 -1.66 7.30 0.71
CA THR A 106 -2.80 6.40 0.56
C THR A 106 -3.39 6.56 -0.84
N VAL A 107 -3.53 5.45 -1.57
CA VAL A 107 -4.04 5.45 -2.94
C VAL A 107 -5.54 5.21 -2.94
N ARG A 108 -6.31 6.19 -3.43
CA ARG A 108 -7.76 6.10 -3.64
C ARG A 108 -8.05 5.38 -4.96
N VAL A 109 -8.96 4.41 -4.94
CA VAL A 109 -9.33 3.59 -6.10
C VAL A 109 -10.84 3.57 -6.24
N GLU A 110 -11.35 4.01 -7.38
CA GLU A 110 -12.77 3.89 -7.71
C GLU A 110 -13.11 2.45 -8.09
N LEU A 111 -14.23 1.95 -7.58
CA LEU A 111 -14.71 0.62 -7.90
C LEU A 111 -15.38 0.61 -9.28
N PRO A 112 -15.10 -0.40 -10.12
CA PRO A 112 -15.80 -0.55 -11.40
C PRO A 112 -17.30 -0.75 -11.15
N ARG A 113 -18.11 -0.17 -12.05
CA ARG A 113 -19.58 -0.24 -11.99
C ARG A 113 -20.11 -1.56 -12.52
#